data_AF-A0A6M0AQK1-F1
#
_entry.id   AF-A0A6M0AQK1-F1
#
_cell.length_a   1.000
_cell.length_b   1.000
_cell.length_c   1.000
_cell.angle_alpha   90.00
_cell.angle_beta   90.00
_cell.angle_gamma   90.00
#
_symmetry.space_group_name_H-M   'P 1'
#
loop_
_entity.id
_entity.type
_entity.pdbx_description
1 polymer ?
#
loop_
_entity_poly.entity_id
_entity_poly.type
_entity_poly.pdbx_seq_one_letter_code
_entity_poly.pdbx_strand_id
1 'polypeptide(L)' 'MSSTSNKKSQKRMRGIPVHYDELKKAHNIMLTNSSWEWLRASAKQSGVSVGELIERWVRSQVD' A
#
# COMPACT_ATOMS: atom_id res chain seq x y z
N MET A 1 -2.07 2.43 -34.84
CA MET A 1 -3.09 2.02 -33.86
C MET A 1 -2.37 1.85 -32.51
N SER A 2 -2.15 2.94 -31.79
CA SER A 2 -1.41 2.92 -30.52
C SER A 2 -2.43 2.84 -29.39
N SER A 3 -2.58 1.66 -28.79
CA SER A 3 -3.52 1.40 -27.70
C SER A 3 -3.04 2.08 -26.42
N THR A 4 -3.54 3.29 -26.17
CA THR A 4 -3.46 3.95 -24.86
C THR A 4 -4.20 3.07 -23.86
N SER A 5 -3.45 2.34 -23.02
CA SER A 5 -4.05 1.50 -21.98
C SER A 5 -4.82 2.42 -21.03
N ASN A 6 -6.15 2.34 -21.11
CA ASN A 6 -7.07 3.07 -20.27
C ASN A 6 -6.89 2.55 -18.83
N LYS A 7 -6.02 3.19 -18.03
CA LYS A 7 -5.93 2.97 -16.58
C LYS A 7 -7.24 3.49 -15.98
N LYS A 8 -8.27 2.65 -16.04
CA LYS A 8 -9.54 2.89 -15.35
C LYS A 8 -9.21 3.18 -13.89
N SER A 9 -9.59 4.36 -13.42
CA SER A 9 -9.54 4.74 -12.01
C SER A 9 -10.43 3.80 -11.21
N GLN A 10 -9.84 2.70 -10.74
CA GLN A 10 -10.55 1.70 -9.95
C GLN A 10 -10.88 2.33 -8.60
N LYS A 11 -12.16 2.34 -8.22
CA LYS A 11 -12.59 2.83 -6.91
C LYS A 11 -11.82 2.07 -5.84
N ARG A 12 -11.04 2.79 -5.03
CA ARG A 12 -10.23 2.23 -3.95
C ARG A 12 -11.17 1.61 -2.91
N MET A 13 -11.39 0.30 -2.97
CA MET A 13 -12.16 -0.44 -1.97
C MET A 13 -11.22 -0.94 -0.85
N ARG A 14 -11.66 -0.79 0.39
CA ARG A 14 -10.89 -1.19 1.58
C ARG A 14 -10.68 -2.71 1.55
N GLY A 15 -9.43 -3.16 1.50
CA GLY A 15 -9.05 -4.58 1.53
C GLY A 15 -8.68 -5.20 0.18
N ILE A 16 -8.86 -4.48 -0.93
CA ILE A 16 -8.44 -4.94 -2.26
C ILE A 16 -7.15 -4.21 -2.63
N PRO A 17 -6.03 -4.93 -2.88
CA PRO A 17 -4.82 -4.31 -3.39
C PRO A 17 -5.09 -3.70 -4.77
N VAL A 18 -4.71 -2.44 -4.94
CA VAL A 18 -4.92 -1.68 -6.19
C VAL A 18 -3.85 -2.03 -7.24
N HIS A 19 -2.74 -2.58 -6.79
CA HIS A 19 -1.53 -2.75 -7.59
C HIS A 19 -1.04 -4.19 -7.71
N TYR A 20 -1.65 -5.14 -6.99
CA TYR A 20 -1.18 -6.52 -6.90
C TYR A 20 -2.35 -7.51 -6.82
N ASP A 21 -2.24 -8.65 -7.50
CA ASP A 21 -3.27 -9.70 -7.60
C ASP A 21 -3.42 -10.55 -6.31
N GLU A 22 -2.60 -10.32 -5.28
CA GLU A 22 -2.61 -11.10 -4.04
C GLU A 22 -3.57 -10.52 -2.99
N LEU A 23 -4.53 -11.32 -2.52
CA LEU A 23 -5.41 -10.94 -1.42
C LEU A 23 -4.61 -10.65 -0.14
N LYS A 24 -4.83 -9.46 0.45
CA LYS A 24 -4.19 -9.08 1.72
C LYS A 24 -4.61 -10.05 2.82
N LYS A 25 -3.64 -10.69 3.47
CA LYS A 25 -3.86 -11.48 4.70
C LYS A 25 -3.64 -10.58 5.92
N ALA A 26 -4.46 -10.76 6.95
CA ALA A 26 -4.29 -10.03 8.21
C ALA A 26 -3.01 -10.52 8.91
N HIS A 27 -2.05 -9.62 9.08
CA HIS A 27 -0.84 -9.87 9.87
C HIS A 27 -0.85 -8.90 11.04
N ASN A 28 -0.73 -9.42 12.27
CA ASN A 28 -0.56 -8.59 13.46
C ASN A 28 0.92 -8.26 13.62
N ILE A 29 1.25 -6.98 13.66
CA ILE A 29 2.62 -6.49 13.87
C ILE A 29 2.62 -5.73 15.20
N MET A 30 3.52 -6.09 16.11
CA MET A 30 3.77 -5.32 17.33
C MET A 30 4.82 -4.25 17.04
N LEU A 31 4.45 -2.99 17.20
CA LEU A 31 5.33 -1.84 16.98
C LEU A 31 5.30 -0.94 18.20
N THR A 32 6.35 -0.14 18.37
CA THR A 32 6.33 0.94 19.35
C THR A 32 5.35 2.04 18.91
N ASN A 33 4.80 2.79 19.87
CA ASN A 33 3.82 3.83 19.57
C ASN A 33 4.39 4.92 18.63
N SER A 34 5.66 5.29 18.81
CA SER A 34 6.34 6.25 17.93
C SER A 34 6.48 5.74 16.50
N SER A 35 6.87 4.48 16.32
CA SER A 35 6.98 3.87 14.99
C SER A 35 5.64 3.81 14.26
N TRP A 36 4.55 3.54 14.98
CA TRP A 36 3.20 3.53 14.40
C TRP A 36 2.75 4.92 13.95
N GLU A 37 2.98 5.95 14.77
CA GLU A 37 2.64 7.33 14.41
C GLU A 37 3.44 7.82 13.19
N TRP A 38 4.72 7.46 13.08
CA TRP A 38 5.52 7.77 11.90
C TRP A 38 5.01 7.05 10.65
N LEU A 39 4.67 5.76 10.75
CA LEU A 39 4.06 5.03 9.64
C LEU A 39 2.75 5.67 9.18
N ARG A 40 1.93 6.14 10.12
CA ARG A 40 0.68 6.84 9.83
C ARG A 40 0.92 8.18 9.15
N ALA A 41 1.92 8.94 9.60
CA ALA A 41 2.32 10.21 9.00
C ALA A 41 2.85 10.02 7.57
N SER A 42 3.75 9.06 7.35
CA SER A 42 4.28 8.73 6.03
C SER A 42 3.19 8.23 5.08
N ALA A 43 2.26 7.40 5.56
CA ALA A 43 1.15 6.92 4.74
C ALA A 43 0.23 8.07 4.30
N LYS A 44 -0.04 9.02 5.21
CA LYS A 44 -0.83 10.22 4.91
C LYS A 44 -0.13 11.10 3.87
N GLN A 45 1.19 11.28 3.98
CA GLN A 45 2.00 12.05 3.02
C GLN A 45 1.98 11.42 1.61
N SER A 46 2.08 10.10 1.53
CA SER A 46 2.07 9.36 0.27
C SER A 46 0.66 9.08 -0.29
N GLY A 47 -0.41 9.46 0.41
CA GLY A 47 -1.80 9.26 -0.03
C GLY A 47 -2.20 7.77 -0.16
N VAL A 48 -1.54 6.90 0.60
CA VAL A 48 -1.73 5.44 0.60
C VAL A 48 -2.10 4.95 2.00
N SER A 49 -2.53 3.69 2.10
CA SER A 49 -2.73 3.05 3.41
C SER A 49 -1.40 2.64 4.04
N VAL A 50 -1.33 2.57 5.37
CA VAL A 50 -0.13 2.11 6.09
C VAL A 50 0.31 0.72 5.63
N GLY A 51 -0.63 -0.20 5.41
CA GLY A 51 -0.29 -1.54 4.90
C GLY A 51 0.34 -1.50 3.51
N GLU A 52 -0.14 -0.64 2.61
CA GLU A 52 0.47 -0.48 1.29
C GLU A 52 1.83 0.23 1.34
N LEU A 53 2.02 1.16 2.28
CA LEU A 53 3.33 1.76 2.52
C LEU A 53 4.35 0.72 2.98
N ILE A 54 3.96 -0.16 3.90
CA ILE A 54 4.82 -1.26 4.37
C ILE A 54 5.13 -2.25 3.23
N GLU A 55 4.13 -2.64 2.44
CA GLU A 55 4.32 -3.52 1.28
C GLU A 55 5.32 -2.93 0.27
N ARG A 56 5.19 -1.63 -0.06
CA ARG A 56 6.14 -0.93 -0.94
C ARG A 56 7.54 -0.87 -0.36
N TRP A 57 7.65 -0.58 0.94
CA TRP A 57 8.93 -0.52 1.62
C TRP A 57 9.64 -1.88 1.63
N VAL A 58 8.95 -2.95 2.01
CA VAL A 58 9.52 -4.32 2.00
C VAL A 58 9.98 -4.71 0.60
N ARG A 59 9.17 -4.44 -0.44
CA ARG A 59 9.56 -4.74 -1.82
C ARG A 59 10.79 -3.95 -2.28
N SER A 60 10.95 -2.70 -1.83
CA SER A 60 12.13 -1.89 -2.17
C SER A 60 13.44 -2.38 -1.54
N GLN A 61 13.38 -3.30 -0.58
CA GLN A 61 14.56 -3.87 0.09
C GLN A 61 14.99 -5.23 -0.49
N VAL A 62 14.13 -5.86 -1.29
CA VAL A 62 14.35 -7.20 -1.86
C VAL A 62 14.80 -7.12 -3.33
N ASP A 63 14.78 -5.92 -3.93
CA ASP A 63 15.24 -5.61 -5.28
C ASP A 63 16.72 -5.18 -5.29
#